data_AF-A0A9E0PTA2-F1
#
_entry.id   AF-A0A9E0PTA2-F1
#
_cell.length_a   1.000
_cell.length_b   1.000
_cell.length_c   1.000
_cell.angle_alpha   90.00
_cell.angle_beta   90.00
_cell.angle_gamma   90.00
#
_symmetry.space_group_name_H-M   'P 1'
#
loop_
_entity.id
_entity.type
_entity.pdbx_description
1 polymer ?
#
loop_
_entity_poly.entity_id
_entity_poly.type
_entity_poly.pdbx_seq_one_letter_code
_entity_poly.pdbx_strand_id
1 'polypeptide(L)' 'MAHLDRLDRSAARTGRAFARLAGAALAALLFLALAPAAEAQFGKNKIQYRDFDWKLYSSPHFTFFYYESEADQLEKVA' A
#
# COMPACT_ATOMS: atom_id res chain seq x y z
N MET A 1 -46.73 42.36 19.63
CA MET A 1 -46.14 41.11 20.19
C MET A 1 -45.68 40.07 19.15
N ALA A 2 -45.79 40.29 17.84
CA ALA A 2 -45.35 39.30 16.82
C ALA A 2 -43.94 39.55 16.22
N HIS A 3 -43.31 40.70 16.49
CA HIS A 3 -42.06 41.11 15.84
C HIS A 3 -40.80 40.50 16.48
N LEU A 4 -40.81 40.25 17.80
CA LEU A 4 -39.66 39.68 18.53
C LEU A 4 -39.53 38.15 18.35
N ASP A 5 -40.65 37.50 18.04
CA ASP A 5 -40.74 36.04 17.85
C ASP A 5 -40.12 35.57 16.50
N ARG A 6 -39.85 36.50 15.58
CA ARG A 6 -39.21 36.21 14.28
C ARG A 6 -37.68 36.12 14.39
N LEU A 7 -37.06 36.90 15.27
CA LEU A 7 -35.61 36.95 15.45
C LEU A 7 -35.07 35.73 16.19
N ASP A 8 -35.86 35.18 17.12
CA ASP A 8 -35.49 33.98 17.88
C ASP A 8 -35.53 32.70 17.00
N ARG A 9 -36.55 32.62 16.11
CA ARG A 9 -36.66 31.51 15.14
C ARG A 9 -35.58 31.50 14.07
N SER A 10 -35.00 32.66 13.69
CA SER A 10 -33.88 32.69 12.76
C SER A 10 -32.59 32.18 13.39
N ALA A 11 -32.28 32.59 14.63
CA ALA A 11 -31.09 32.13 15.33
C ALA A 11 -31.12 30.60 15.58
N ALA A 12 -32.28 30.07 15.96
CA ALA A 12 -32.48 28.64 16.16
C ALA A 12 -32.39 27.79 14.88
N ARG A 13 -32.68 28.37 13.70
CA ARG A 13 -32.52 27.69 12.39
C ARG A 13 -31.06 27.66 11.96
N THR A 14 -30.32 28.75 12.17
CA THR A 14 -28.90 28.85 11.85
C THR A 14 -28.05 27.89 12.70
N GLY A 15 -28.35 27.78 14.00
CA GLY A 15 -27.67 26.83 14.89
C GLY A 15 -27.92 25.36 14.54
N ARG A 16 -29.14 25.01 14.12
CA ARG A 16 -29.47 23.64 13.66
C ARG A 16 -28.83 23.31 12.30
N ALA A 17 -28.72 24.28 11.40
CA ALA A 17 -28.01 24.11 10.14
C ALA A 17 -26.51 23.88 10.37
N PHE A 18 -25.89 24.67 11.26
CA PHE A 18 -24.49 24.51 11.64
C PHE A 18 -24.21 23.14 12.29
N ALA A 19 -25.04 22.71 13.23
CA ALA A 19 -24.91 21.39 13.86
C ALA A 19 -25.02 20.23 12.86
N ARG A 20 -25.90 20.35 11.85
CA ARG A 20 -26.03 19.36 10.77
C ARG A 20 -24.80 19.32 9.87
N LEU A 21 -24.25 20.48 9.52
CA LEU A 21 -23.03 20.57 8.71
C LEU A 21 -21.83 20.02 9.46
N ALA A 22 -21.70 20.33 10.75
CA ALA A 22 -20.65 19.76 11.60
C ALA A 22 -20.78 18.23 11.73
N GLY A 23 -22.00 17.73 11.93
CA GLY A 23 -22.28 16.29 11.97
C GLY A 23 -21.95 15.59 10.64
N ALA A 24 -22.32 16.20 9.51
CA ALA A 24 -22.00 15.67 8.19
C ALA A 24 -20.49 15.68 7.90
N ALA A 25 -19.79 16.75 8.30
CA ALA A 25 -18.33 16.84 8.17
C ALA A 25 -17.62 15.78 9.01
N LEU A 26 -18.06 15.58 10.25
CA LEU A 26 -17.52 14.53 11.11
C LEU A 26 -17.77 13.13 10.53
N ALA A 27 -18.97 12.87 10.02
CA ALA A 27 -19.29 11.60 9.37
C ALA A 27 -18.41 11.35 8.13
N ALA A 28 -18.17 12.39 7.31
CA ALA A 28 -17.29 12.29 6.15
C ALA A 28 -15.83 12.01 6.56
N LEU A 29 -15.34 12.67 7.60
CA LEU A 29 -13.99 12.42 8.13
C LEU A 29 -13.83 10.99 8.68
N LEU A 30 -14.83 10.49 9.40
CA LEU A 30 -14.83 9.11 9.87
C LEU A 30 -14.87 8.12 8.70
N PHE A 31 -15.66 8.39 7.67
CA PHE A 31 -15.72 7.57 6.47
C PHE A 31 -14.37 7.52 5.73
N LEU A 32 -13.70 8.67 5.59
CA LEU A 32 -12.35 8.77 5.00
C LEU A 32 -11.29 8.04 5.85
N ALA A 33 -11.41 8.08 7.18
CA ALA A 33 -10.50 7.38 8.09
C ALA A 33 -10.62 5.84 8.00
N LEU A 34 -11.78 5.34 7.56
CA LEU A 34 -12.00 3.91 7.31
C LEU A 34 -11.62 3.47 5.88
N ALA A 35 -11.17 4.39 5.02
CA ALA A 35 -10.77 4.02 3.67
C ALA A 35 -9.53 3.11 3.71
N PRO A 36 -9.56 1.93 3.06
CA PRO A 36 -8.39 1.06 2.98
C PRO A 36 -7.28 1.76 2.19
N ALA A 37 -6.03 1.56 2.61
CA ALA A 37 -4.88 2.07 1.87
C ALA A 37 -4.86 1.44 0.46
N ALA A 38 -4.76 2.27 -0.57
CA ALA A 38 -4.58 1.79 -1.93
C ALA A 38 -3.15 1.25 -2.08
N GLU A 39 -2.98 -0.07 -1.98
CA GLU A 39 -1.73 -0.71 -2.34
C GLU A 39 -1.64 -0.84 -3.86
N ALA A 40 -0.60 -0.27 -4.45
CA ALA A 40 -0.34 -0.48 -5.85
C ALA A 40 0.21 -1.90 -6.06
N GLN A 41 -0.45 -2.69 -6.91
CA GLN A 41 -0.01 -4.04 -7.28
C GLN A 41 1.19 -3.98 -8.23
N PHE A 42 2.36 -3.58 -7.72
CA PHE A 42 3.62 -3.70 -8.44
C PHE A 42 4.35 -4.95 -7.96
N GLY A 43 4.22 -6.06 -8.69
CA GLY A 43 4.65 -7.36 -8.13
C GLY A 43 5.46 -8.30 -9.01
N LYS A 44 5.66 -8.03 -10.31
CA LYS A 44 6.23 -9.05 -11.21
C LYS A 44 7.45 -8.63 -12.03
N ASN A 45 7.68 -7.33 -12.25
CA ASN A 45 8.77 -6.84 -13.10
C ASN A 45 9.71 -5.87 -12.37
N LYS A 46 10.00 -6.11 -11.09
CA LYS A 46 11.08 -5.36 -10.43
C LYS A 46 12.41 -6.02 -10.79
N ILE A 47 13.25 -5.34 -11.55
CA ILE A 47 14.62 -5.80 -11.81
C ILE A 47 15.35 -5.81 -10.47
N GLN A 48 15.73 -6.99 -9.99
CA GLN A 48 16.51 -7.17 -8.78
C GLN A 48 17.94 -7.53 -9.18
N TYR A 49 18.88 -6.67 -8.83
CA TYR A 49 20.30 -6.98 -8.93
C TYR A 49 20.70 -7.82 -7.72
N ARG A 50 21.52 -8.84 -7.94
CA ARG A 50 22.15 -9.62 -6.88
C ARG A 50 23.58 -9.90 -7.27
N ASP A 51 24.43 -10.02 -6.28
CA ASP A 51 25.78 -10.54 -6.48
C ASP A 51 25.69 -12.03 -6.76
N PHE A 52 26.44 -12.47 -7.76
CA PHE A 52 26.54 -13.88 -8.12
C PHE A 52 27.94 -14.39 -7.78
N ASP A 53 28.03 -15.33 -6.84
CA ASP A 53 29.29 -15.97 -6.44
C ASP A 53 29.49 -17.29 -7.22
N TRP A 54 29.82 -17.15 -8.50
CA TRP A 54 30.06 -18.30 -9.38
C TRP A 54 31.36 -19.01 -9.01
N LYS A 55 31.31 -20.35 -8.95
CA LYS A 55 32.48 -21.22 -8.88
C LYS A 55 32.73 -21.90 -10.22
N LEU A 56 33.98 -22.28 -10.47
CA LEU A 56 34.38 -22.99 -11.68
C LEU A 56 34.73 -24.43 -11.35
N TYR A 57 34.15 -25.36 -12.09
CA TYR A 57 34.54 -26.76 -12.08
C TYR A 57 35.03 -27.15 -13.48
N SER A 58 36.24 -27.67 -13.57
CA SER A 58 36.85 -28.07 -14.83
C SER A 58 36.83 -29.59 -14.96
N SER A 59 36.18 -30.06 -16.03
CA SER A 59 36.22 -31.46 -16.46
C SER A 59 37.13 -31.60 -17.71
N PRO A 60 37.39 -32.83 -18.20
CA PRO A 60 38.19 -33.03 -19.40
C PRO A 60 37.65 -32.36 -20.68
N HIS A 61 36.32 -32.16 -20.78
CA HIS A 61 35.68 -31.67 -22.00
C HIS A 61 34.87 -30.39 -21.82
N PHE A 62 34.49 -30.04 -20.59
CA PHE A 62 33.64 -28.89 -20.29
C PHE A 62 34.07 -28.14 -19.02
N THR A 63 33.79 -26.84 -19.00
CA THR A 63 33.90 -26.00 -17.80
C THR A 63 32.52 -25.61 -17.33
N PHE A 64 32.21 -25.94 -16.08
CA PHE A 64 30.93 -25.65 -15.45
C PHE A 64 31.07 -24.42 -14.55
N PHE A 65 30.13 -23.49 -14.70
CA PHE A 65 29.91 -22.39 -13.77
C PHE A 65 28.72 -22.76 -12.90
N TYR A 66 28.94 -22.87 -11.61
CA TYR A 66 27.94 -23.40 -10.68
C TYR A 66 27.90 -22.59 -9.39
N TYR A 67 26.81 -22.72 -8.63
CA TYR A 67 26.74 -22.22 -7.27
C TYR A 67 27.21 -23.30 -6.28
N GLU A 68 27.90 -22.91 -5.22
CA GLU A 68 28.40 -23.84 -4.19
C GLU A 68 27.34 -24.83 -3.68
N SER A 69 26.08 -24.38 -3.54
CA SER A 69 24.95 -25.22 -3.11
C SER A 69 24.60 -26.37 -4.06
N GLU A 70 25.10 -26.32 -5.30
CA GLU A 70 24.83 -27.30 -6.35
C GLU A 70 26.05 -28.22 -6.60
N ALA A 71 27.14 -28.06 -5.82
CA ALA A 71 28.38 -28.82 -5.99
C ALA A 71 28.15 -30.35 -6.05
N ASP A 72 27.29 -30.88 -5.17
CA ASP A 72 26.97 -32.31 -5.07
C ASP A 72 26.32 -32.90 -6.33
N GLN A 73 25.86 -32.05 -7.27
CA GLN A 73 25.25 -32.50 -8.52
C GLN A 73 26.24 -32.55 -9.68
N LEU A 74 27.43 -31.95 -9.54
CA LEU A 74 28.41 -31.83 -10.63
C LEU A 74 28.88 -33.19 -11.15
N GLU A 75 29.11 -34.16 -10.26
CA GLU A 75 29.55 -35.51 -10.65
C GLU A 75 28.55 -36.26 -11.53
N LYS A 76 27.27 -35.87 -11.50
CA LYS A 76 26.22 -36.53 -12.30
C LYS A 76 26.14 -36.00 -13.73
N VAL A 77 26.71 -34.82 -13.99
CA VAL A 77 26.54 -34.08 -15.25
C VAL A 77 27.85 -33.79 -15.99
N ALA A 78 28.99 -33.98 -15.30
CA ALA A 78 30.34 -33.89 -15.87
C ALA A 78 30.74 -35.20 -16.59
#